data_AF-A0A7C5E2J0-F1
#
_entry.id   AF-A0A7C5E2J0-F1
#
_cell.length_a   1.000
_cell.length_b   1.000
_cell.length_c   1.000
_cell.angle_alpha   90.00
_cell.angle_beta   90.00
_cell.angle_gamma   90.00
#
_symmetry.space_group_name_H-M   'P 1'
#
loop_
_entity.id
_entity.type
_entity.pdbx_description
1 polymer ?
#
loop_
_entity_poly.entity_id
_entity_poly.type
_entity_poly.pdbx_seq_one_letter_code
_entity_poly.pdbx_strand_id
1 'polypeptide(L)'
;MTEKDISFFTSIPPFRGEFELYDLYADPFEKNNVAEKMPTVVSQMLEEMELIYAKAEKREVYKVKIEGDVRERLKSLGYIHPP
;
A
#
# COMPACT_ATOMS: atom_id res chain seq x y z
N MET A 1 10.63 -23.06 2.99
CA MET A 1 10.88 -21.63 2.71
C MET A 1 12.28 -21.50 2.17
N THR A 2 12.42 -20.90 0.99
CA THR A 2 13.70 -20.66 0.33
C THR A 2 14.29 -19.33 0.81
N GLU A 3 15.61 -19.14 0.68
CA GLU A 3 16.25 -17.85 1.00
C GLU A 3 15.60 -16.67 0.27
N LYS A 4 15.06 -16.92 -0.93
CA LYS A 4 14.31 -15.96 -1.73
C LYS A 4 13.03 -15.49 -1.04
N ASP A 5 12.30 -16.41 -0.41
CA ASP A 5 11.07 -16.09 0.32
C ASP A 5 11.39 -15.23 1.55
N ILE A 6 12.48 -15.53 2.25
CA ILE A 6 12.91 -14.76 3.43
C ILE A 6 13.34 -13.33 3.01
N SER A 7 14.04 -13.21 1.88
CA SER A 7 14.49 -11.91 1.36
C SER A 7 13.35 -10.96 1.00
N PHE A 8 12.17 -11.47 0.62
CA PHE A 8 10.98 -10.66 0.36
C PHE A 8 10.45 -9.95 1.62
N PHE A 9 10.54 -10.61 2.78
CA PHE A 9 10.04 -10.07 4.05
C PHE A 9 11.08 -9.25 4.83
N THR A 10 12.37 -9.39 4.51
CA THR A 10 13.48 -8.72 5.22
C THR A 10 14.11 -7.57 4.44
N SER A 11 13.78 -7.42 3.16
CA SER A 11 14.23 -6.25 2.40
C SER A 11 13.42 -5.03 2.82
N ILE A 12 14.14 -3.96 3.16
CA ILE A 12 13.53 -2.64 3.32
C ILE A 12 12.81 -2.37 2.00
N PRO A 13 11.48 -2.13 2.00
CA PRO A 13 10.78 -1.85 0.77
C PRO A 13 11.49 -0.67 0.10
N PRO A 14 11.76 -0.76 -1.22
CA PRO A 14 12.40 0.34 -1.92
C PRO A 14 11.64 1.62 -1.61
N PHE A 15 12.36 2.72 -1.39
CA PHE A 15 11.73 4.03 -1.19
C PHE A 15 10.93 4.36 -2.45
N ARG A 16 9.63 4.11 -2.37
CA ARG A 16 8.62 4.58 -3.31
C ARG A 16 8.36 6.01 -2.88
N GLY A 17 8.50 7.00 -3.76
CA GLY A 17 8.15 8.38 -3.43
C GLY A 17 6.74 8.47 -2.82
N GLU A 18 6.37 9.63 -2.27
CA GLU A 18 5.06 9.78 -1.61
C GLU A 18 3.87 9.34 -2.49
N PHE A 19 4.04 9.42 -3.82
CA PHE A 19 3.05 8.99 -4.80
C PHE A 19 3.69 8.19 -5.94
N GLU A 20 2.97 7.18 -6.42
CA GLU A 20 3.32 6.39 -7.61
C GLU A 20 2.25 6.57 -8.69
N LEU A 21 2.69 6.69 -9.94
CA LEU A 21 1.80 6.77 -11.10
C LEU A 21 2.24 5.73 -12.12
N TYR A 22 1.28 4.95 -12.63
CA TYR A 22 1.53 3.88 -13.59
C TYR A 22 0.57 3.99 -14.77
N ASP A 23 1.10 3.75 -15.97
CA ASP A 23 0.28 3.58 -17.17
C ASP A 23 -0.12 2.11 -17.30
N LEU A 24 -1.37 1.76 -16.98
CA LEU A 24 -1.84 0.38 -17.02
C LEU A 24 -2.00 -0.19 -18.43
N TYR A 25 -2.01 0.65 -19.48
CA TYR A 25 -2.03 0.15 -20.86
C TYR A 25 -0.64 -0.28 -21.31
N ALA A 26 0.39 0.51 -20.97
CA ALA A 26 1.77 0.23 -21.34
C ALA A 26 2.50 -0.66 -20.31
N ASP A 27 2.10 -0.61 -19.05
CA ASP A 27 2.71 -1.33 -17.93
C ASP A 27 1.65 -1.93 -16.98
N PRO A 28 0.96 -3.01 -17.41
CA PRO A 28 -0.09 -3.66 -16.61
C PRO A 28 0.40 -4.27 -15.29
N PHE A 29 1.71 -4.42 -15.11
CA PHE A 29 2.33 -5.02 -13.93
C PHE A 29 2.99 -3.98 -13.02
N GLU A 30 2.76 -2.68 -13.26
CA GLU A 30 3.18 -1.57 -12.39
C GLU A 30 4.69 -1.59 -12.07
N LYS A 31 5.52 -1.94 -13.06
CA LYS A 31 6.97 -2.08 -12.87
C LYS A 31 7.71 -0.75 -12.95
N ASN A 32 7.13 0.25 -13.61
CA ASN A 32 7.77 1.51 -13.95
C ASN A 32 6.94 2.69 -13.42
N ASN A 33 7.34 3.22 -12.28
CA ASN A 33 6.73 4.43 -11.75
C ASN A 33 7.10 5.64 -12.63
N VAL A 34 6.08 6.37 -13.10
CA VAL A 34 6.23 7.57 -13.94
C VAL A 34 5.81 8.87 -13.25
N ALA A 35 5.57 8.85 -11.93
CA ALA A 35 5.08 10.00 -11.16
C ALA A 35 5.97 11.24 -11.32
N GLU A 36 7.29 11.10 -11.20
CA GLU A 36 8.23 12.24 -11.36
C GLU A 36 8.25 12.82 -12.77
N LYS A 37 7.91 12.01 -13.79
CA LYS A 37 7.90 12.42 -15.19
C LYS A 37 6.61 13.14 -15.58
N MET A 38 5.54 12.97 -14.79
CA MET A 38 4.21 13.48 -15.09
C MET A 38 3.59 14.21 -13.89
N PRO A 39 4.23 15.27 -13.37
CA PRO A 39 3.79 15.95 -12.15
C PRO A 39 2.37 16.54 -12.28
N THR A 40 2.00 17.02 -13.46
CA THR A 40 0.65 17.57 -13.72
C THR A 40 -0.43 16.51 -13.58
N VAL A 41 -0.19 15.29 -14.06
CA VAL A 41 -1.16 14.18 -13.96
C VAL A 41 -1.31 13.76 -12.50
N VAL A 42 -0.20 13.69 -11.76
CA VAL A 42 -0.21 13.41 -10.32
C VAL A 42 -1.06 14.45 -9.58
N SER A 43 -0.85 15.75 -9.82
CA SER A 43 -1.64 16.81 -9.18
C SER A 43 -3.13 16.70 -9.50
N GLN A 44 -3.50 16.45 -10.76
CA GLN A 44 -4.91 16.28 -11.16
C GLN A 44 -5.57 15.09 -10.45
N MET A 45 -4.87 13.95 -10.39
CA MET A 45 -5.39 12.77 -9.70
C MET A 45 -5.56 13.01 -8.20
N LEU A 46 -4.64 13.74 -7.57
CA LEU A 46 -4.76 14.12 -6.16
C LEU A 46 -5.99 15.00 -5.91
N GLU A 47 -6.23 16.01 -6.74
CA GLU A 47 -7.43 16.85 -6.64
C GLU A 47 -8.72 16.02 -6.80
N GLU A 48 -8.75 15.10 -7.77
CA GLU A 48 -9.89 14.19 -7.95
C GLU A 48 -10.10 13.27 -6.75
N MET A 49 -9.01 12.72 -6.18
CA MET A 49 -9.06 11.89 -4.99
C MET A 49 -9.62 12.67 -3.79
N GLU A 50 -9.16 13.91 -3.56
CA GLU A 50 -9.68 14.77 -2.49
C GLU A 50 -11.18 15.01 -2.64
N LEU A 51 -11.66 15.26 -3.85
CA LEU A 51 -13.08 15.44 -4.13
C LEU A 51 -13.91 14.17 -3.84
N ILE A 52 -13.36 12.99 -4.13
CA ILE A 52 -13.98 11.71 -3.81
C ILE A 52 -14.02 11.51 -2.28
N TYR A 53 -12.91 11.74 -1.58
CA TYR A 53 -12.84 11.59 -0.13
C TYR A 53 -13.72 12.59 0.62
N ALA A 54 -13.84 13.83 0.13
CA ALA A 54 -14.73 14.83 0.71
C ALA A 54 -16.21 14.43 0.65
N LYS A 55 -16.60 13.67 -0.38
CA LYS A 55 -17.96 13.15 -0.57
C LYS A 55 -18.19 11.81 0.11
N ALA A 56 -17.13 11.07 0.42
CA ALA A 56 -17.24 9.79 1.09
C ALA A 56 -17.65 10.01 2.55
N GLU A 57 -18.71 9.33 2.98
CA GLU A 57 -19.03 9.27 4.40
C GLU A 57 -17.86 8.63 5.16
N LYS A 58 -17.47 9.25 6.28
CA LYS A 58 -16.47 8.67 7.17
C LYS A 58 -17.01 7.35 7.69
N ARG A 59 -16.48 6.23 7.20
CA ARG A 59 -16.71 4.93 7.83
C ARG A 59 -16.22 5.02 9.27
N GLU A 60 -17.06 4.63 10.23
CA GLU A 60 -16.59 4.36 11.57
C GLU A 60 -15.53 3.26 11.48
N VAL A 61 -14.27 3.64 11.68
CA VAL A 61 -13.18 2.68 11.77
C VAL A 61 -13.32 1.99 13.12
N TYR A 62 -14.11 0.92 13.15
CA TYR A 62 -14.09 0.02 14.29
C TYR A 62 -12.66 -0.50 14.40
N LYS A 63 -11.95 -0.15 15.48
CA LYS A 63 -10.76 -0.89 15.88
C LYS A 63 -11.19 -2.34 15.97
N VAL A 64 -10.85 -3.14 14.96
CA VAL A 64 -11.06 -4.58 14.99
C VAL A 64 -10.32 -5.06 16.22
N LYS A 65 -11.06 -5.43 17.27
CA LYS A 65 -10.48 -6.14 18.40
C LYS A 65 -10.13 -7.52 17.85
N ILE A 66 -8.88 -7.64 17.39
CA ILE A 66 -8.34 -8.94 17.04
C ILE A 66 -8.26 -9.73 18.35
N GLU A 67 -9.12 -10.74 18.47
CA GLU A 67 -9.11 -11.67 19.59
C GLU A 67 -7.72 -12.31 19.74
N GLY A 68 -7.37 -12.71 20.96
CA GLY A 68 -6.02 -13.19 21.29
C GLY A 68 -5.53 -14.30 20.35
N ASP A 69 -6.39 -15.27 20.06
CA ASP A 69 -6.04 -16.41 19.21
C ASP A 69 -5.80 -16.01 17.75
N VAL A 70 -6.60 -15.09 17.23
CA VAL A 70 -6.42 -14.55 15.87
C VAL A 70 -5.11 -13.75 15.80
N ARG A 71 -4.78 -13.00 16.85
CA ARG A 71 -3.54 -12.24 16.94
C ARG A 71 -2.32 -13.15 16.97
N GLU A 72 -2.33 -14.21 17.78
CA GLU A 72 -1.24 -15.17 17.84
C GLU A 72 -1.07 -15.93 16.51
N ARG A 73 -2.18 -16.28 15.86
CA ARG A 73 -2.14 -16.89 14.52
C ARG A 73 -1.53 -15.95 13.49
N LEU A 74 -1.91 -14.67 13.48
CA LEU A 74 -1.34 -13.66 12.58
C LEU A 74 0.15 -13.41 12.86
N LYS A 75 0.58 -13.45 14.14
CA LYS A 75 2.01 -13.42 14.51
C LYS A 75 2.77 -14.63 13.96
N SER A 76 2.24 -15.84 14.15
CA SER A 76 2.89 -17.08 13.66
C SER A 76 3.05 -17.11 12.14
N LEU A 77 2.16 -16.41 11.44
CA LEU A 77 2.17 -16.29 9.98
C LEU A 77 2.99 -15.09 9.49
N GLY A 78 3.51 -14.25 10.38
CA GLY A 78 4.36 -13.10 10.05
C GLY A 78 3.60 -11.87 9.54
N TYR A 79 2.28 -11.81 9.68
CA TYR A 79 1.46 -10.68 9.20
C TYR A 79 1.48 -9.48 10.14
N ILE A 80 1.81 -9.68 11.43
CA ILE A 80 1.90 -8.60 12.41
C ILE A 80 3.15 -8.79 13.28
N HIS A 81 3.87 -7.71 13.52
CA HIS A 81 5.02 -7.70 14.42
C HIS A 81 4.62 -7.19 15.81
N PRO A 82 5.27 -7.68 16.88
CA PRO A 82 5.10 -7.08 18.21
C PRO A 82 5.57 -5.61 18.19
N PRO A 83 4.96 -4.74 19.02
CA PRO A 83 5.40 -3.36 19.18
C PRO A 83 6.80 -3.27 19.78
#